data_AF-A0A9F2WI14-F1
#
_entry.id   AF-A0A9F2WI14-F1
#
_cell.length_a   1.000
_cell.length_b   1.000
_cell.length_c   1.000
_cell.angle_alpha   90.00
_cell.angle_beta   90.00
_cell.angle_gamma   90.00
#
_symmetry.space_group_name_H-M   'P 1'
#
loop_
_entity.id
_entity.type
_entity.pdbx_description
1 polymer ?
#
loop_
_entity_poly.entity_id
_entity_poly.type
_entity_poly.pdbx_seq_one_letter_code
_entity_poly.pdbx_strand_id
1 'polypeptide(L)'
;MDVQFAPLRSWDDFIPGHDRFAVPDFKDIYKWNNRVVSNLLYYQTNYLVVAATVFSIVGFLNPLKMLLGMVVVILVFAAFVYASHNKDVIRKFKKHYPAAFVIAVMLLSYFLISFYGGVMVFLFGITFPLFLMFLHASLRLRNIKNKLENKMESIGLKKTPMGIILDLLEQQEETISKLADRLAKVND
;
A
#
# COMPACT_ATOMS: atom_id res chain seq x y z
N MET A 1 3.98 -11.76 18.48
CA MET A 1 4.94 -10.73 18.01
C MET A 1 4.35 -9.39 18.41
N ASP A 2 5.02 -8.62 19.27
CA ASP A 2 4.55 -7.28 19.64
C ASP A 2 4.87 -6.31 18.51
N VAL A 3 3.82 -5.86 17.82
CA VAL A 3 3.93 -4.90 16.72
C VAL A 3 4.23 -3.53 17.31
N GLN A 4 5.42 -3.00 17.04
CA GLN A 4 5.80 -1.65 17.47
C GLN A 4 5.47 -0.65 16.36
N PHE A 5 4.86 0.48 16.71
CA PHE A 5 4.63 1.57 15.77
C PHE A 5 5.93 2.34 15.55
N ALA A 6 6.24 2.68 14.29
CA ALA A 6 7.37 3.54 13.98
C ALA A 6 7.14 4.95 14.58
N PRO A 7 8.17 5.59 15.17
CA PRO A 7 8.04 6.95 15.67
C PRO A 7 7.81 7.93 14.50
N LEU A 8 7.06 9.00 14.76
CA LEU A 8 6.92 10.11 13.82
C LEU A 8 8.28 10.82 13.69
N ARG A 9 8.81 10.96 12.47
CA ARG A 9 10.07 11.65 12.20
C ARG A 9 9.84 13.15 12.04
N SER A 10 10.87 13.95 12.30
CA SER A 10 10.80 15.42 12.14
C SER A 10 10.42 15.80 10.71
N TRP A 11 9.61 16.86 10.56
CA TRP A 11 9.21 17.37 9.25
C TRP A 11 10.40 17.90 8.45
N ASP A 12 11.41 18.47 9.10
CA ASP A 12 12.64 18.95 8.44
C ASP A 12 13.48 17.81 7.83
N ASP A 13 13.35 16.60 8.38
CA ASP A 13 14.01 15.40 7.83
C ASP A 13 13.16 14.73 6.75
N PHE A 14 11.83 14.76 6.92
CA PHE A 14 10.87 14.23 5.95
C PHE A 14 10.88 15.06 4.65
N ILE A 15 10.71 16.39 4.74
CA ILE A 15 10.74 17.33 3.62
C ILE A 15 11.96 18.24 3.77
N PRO A 16 13.17 17.74 3.47
CA PRO A 16 14.38 18.55 3.50
C PRO A 16 14.46 19.52 2.32
N GLY A 17 15.56 20.29 2.25
CA GLY A 17 15.91 21.07 1.07
C GLY A 17 16.03 20.25 -0.22
N HIS A 18 16.01 20.96 -1.37
CA HIS A 18 16.00 20.37 -2.72
C HIS A 18 17.24 19.48 -3.00
N ASP A 19 18.36 19.73 -2.34
CA ASP A 19 19.60 18.96 -2.42
C ASP A 19 19.44 17.49 -1.98
N ARG A 20 18.36 17.18 -1.27
CA ARG A 20 18.06 15.86 -0.72
C ARG A 20 16.97 15.11 -1.47
N PHE A 21 16.58 15.62 -2.64
CA PHE A 21 15.72 14.94 -3.61
C PHE A 21 16.48 14.72 -4.91
N ALA A 22 16.38 13.52 -5.47
CA ALA A 22 16.94 13.20 -6.78
C ALA A 22 16.08 12.20 -7.54
N VAL A 23 16.00 12.42 -8.85
CA VAL A 23 15.32 11.53 -9.78
C VAL A 23 15.93 10.12 -9.68
N PRO A 24 15.11 9.05 -9.62
CA PRO A 24 15.60 7.67 -9.68
C PRO A 24 16.53 7.42 -10.85
N ASP A 25 17.55 6.61 -10.58
CA ASP A 25 18.29 5.94 -11.64
C ASP A 25 17.51 4.72 -12.10
N PHE A 26 16.83 4.84 -13.24
CA PHE A 26 16.04 3.75 -13.82
C PHE A 26 16.91 2.63 -14.42
N LYS A 27 18.23 2.83 -14.55
CA LYS A 27 19.15 1.79 -15.03
C LYS A 27 19.44 0.76 -13.94
N ASP A 28 19.42 1.16 -12.68
CA ASP A 28 19.65 0.29 -11.51
C ASP A 28 18.36 0.15 -10.69
N ILE A 29 17.47 -0.72 -11.17
CA ILE A 29 16.16 -1.00 -10.56
C ILE A 29 16.32 -1.50 -9.12
N TYR A 30 17.37 -2.29 -8.85
CA TYR A 30 17.63 -2.81 -7.51
C TYR A 30 17.95 -1.70 -6.51
N LYS A 31 18.78 -0.74 -6.90
CA LYS A 31 19.09 0.44 -6.08
C LYS A 31 17.88 1.33 -5.88
N TRP A 32 17.06 1.52 -6.91
CA TRP A 32 15.82 2.29 -6.80
C TRP A 32 14.82 1.62 -5.85
N ASN A 33 14.58 0.31 -6.00
CA ASN A 33 13.69 -0.44 -5.11
C ASN A 33 14.15 -0.34 -3.65
N ASN A 34 15.44 -0.57 -3.40
CA ASN A 34 16.02 -0.43 -2.07
C ASN A 34 15.84 0.97 -1.47
N ARG A 35 15.91 2.02 -2.30
CA ARG A 35 15.64 3.39 -1.87
C ARG A 35 14.17 3.56 -1.47
N VAL A 36 13.24 3.09 -2.29
CA VAL A 36 11.79 3.18 -2.02
C VAL A 36 11.44 2.42 -0.73
N VAL A 37 11.82 1.15 -0.61
CA VAL A 37 11.55 0.31 0.57
C VAL A 37 12.15 0.92 1.84
N SER A 38 13.42 1.34 1.80
CA SER A 38 14.07 1.96 2.96
C SER A 38 13.35 3.23 3.42
N ASN A 39 12.94 4.09 2.47
CA ASN A 39 12.24 5.32 2.79
C ASN A 39 10.83 5.04 3.32
N LEU A 40 10.11 4.08 2.73
CA LEU A 40 8.80 3.61 3.20
C LEU A 40 8.88 3.14 4.66
N LEU A 41 9.88 2.34 5.00
CA LEU A 41 10.10 1.84 6.37
C LEU A 41 10.48 2.94 7.36
N TYR A 42 11.32 3.89 6.95
CA TYR A 42 11.83 4.92 7.86
C TYR A 42 10.79 6.00 8.20
N TYR A 43 9.96 6.39 7.22
CA TYR A 43 8.96 7.46 7.36
C TYR A 43 7.50 6.97 7.45
N GLN A 44 7.28 5.71 7.85
CA GLN A 44 5.95 5.06 7.91
C GLN A 44 4.86 5.97 8.52
N THR A 45 5.16 6.56 9.67
CA THR A 45 4.18 7.38 10.40
C THR A 45 3.97 8.75 9.75
N ASN A 46 5.00 9.36 9.17
CA ASN A 46 4.85 10.59 8.37
C ASN A 46 3.97 10.34 7.14
N TYR A 47 4.18 9.22 6.44
CA TYR A 47 3.36 8.83 5.31
C TYR A 47 1.90 8.61 5.69
N LEU A 48 1.63 7.97 6.83
CA LEU A 48 0.27 7.81 7.35
C LEU A 48 -0.39 9.17 7.64
N VAL A 49 0.34 10.11 8.27
CA VAL A 49 -0.16 11.46 8.55
C VAL A 49 -0.47 12.22 7.26
N VAL A 50 0.42 12.18 6.27
CA VAL A 50 0.21 12.79 4.95
C VAL A 50 -1.01 12.18 4.26
N ALA A 51 -1.12 10.86 4.26
CA ALA A 51 -2.25 10.17 3.65
C ALA A 51 -3.58 10.54 4.32
N ALA A 52 -3.62 10.56 5.66
CA ALA A 52 -4.79 10.98 6.42
C ALA A 52 -5.16 12.44 6.14
N THR A 53 -4.16 13.32 6.02
CA THR A 53 -4.38 14.75 5.73
C THR A 53 -4.97 14.95 4.34
N VAL A 54 -4.36 14.34 3.33
CA VAL A 54 -4.83 14.41 1.94
C VAL A 54 -6.22 13.79 1.80
N PHE A 55 -6.45 12.61 2.40
CA PHE A 55 -7.75 11.96 2.42
C PHE A 55 -8.81 12.86 3.06
N SER A 56 -8.48 13.52 4.18
CA SER A 56 -9.37 14.45 4.86
C SER A 56 -9.69 15.65 3.98
N ILE A 57 -8.69 16.27 3.34
CA ILE A 57 -8.89 17.40 2.41
C ILE A 57 -9.83 17.00 1.26
N VAL A 58 -9.57 15.87 0.60
CA VAL A 58 -10.42 15.38 -0.49
C VAL A 58 -11.84 15.10 0.01
N GLY A 59 -11.96 14.51 1.21
CA GLY A 59 -13.23 14.30 1.89
C GLY A 59 -13.98 15.59 2.18
N PHE A 60 -13.31 16.65 2.64
CA PHE A 60 -13.93 17.95 2.87
C PHE A 60 -14.38 18.65 1.58
N LEU A 61 -13.67 18.46 0.47
CA LEU A 61 -14.04 19.06 -0.81
C LEU A 61 -15.29 18.43 -1.43
N ASN A 62 -15.51 17.13 -1.22
CA ASN A 62 -16.66 16.39 -1.76
C ASN A 62 -17.21 15.38 -0.74
N PRO A 63 -17.76 15.84 0.40
CA PRO A 63 -18.06 14.99 1.55
C PRO A 63 -19.13 13.95 1.25
N LEU A 64 -20.19 14.32 0.52
CA LEU A 64 -21.27 13.41 0.17
C LEU A 64 -20.79 12.26 -0.72
N LYS A 65 -19.98 12.56 -1.75
CA LYS A 65 -19.45 11.54 -2.67
C LYS A 65 -18.46 10.61 -1.97
N MET A 66 -17.62 11.15 -1.08
CA MET A 66 -16.68 10.37 -0.29
C MET A 66 -17.41 9.45 0.70
N LEU A 67 -18.36 9.97 1.47
CA LEU A 67 -19.17 9.20 2.42
C LEU A 67 -19.98 8.11 1.72
N LEU A 68 -20.65 8.45 0.62
CA LEU A 68 -21.43 7.48 -0.15
C LEU A 68 -20.53 6.37 -0.70
N GLY A 69 -19.34 6.72 -1.22
CA GLY A 69 -18.35 5.74 -1.67
C GLY A 69 -17.92 4.78 -0.55
N MET A 70 -17.60 5.31 0.64
CA MET A 70 -17.25 4.48 1.80
C MET A 70 -18.41 3.57 2.24
N VAL A 71 -19.63 4.10 2.32
CA VAL A 71 -20.82 3.33 2.70
C VAL A 71 -21.06 2.20 1.70
N VAL A 72 -20.97 2.46 0.40
CA VAL A 72 -21.12 1.43 -0.64
C VAL A 72 -20.09 0.32 -0.47
N VAL A 73 -18.81 0.65 -0.32
CA VAL A 73 -17.75 -0.37 -0.14
C VAL A 73 -17.99 -1.21 1.12
N ILE A 74 -18.33 -0.56 2.24
CA ILE A 74 -18.60 -1.25 3.51
C ILE A 74 -19.82 -2.18 3.38
N LEU A 75 -20.91 -1.72 2.78
CA LEU A 75 -22.12 -2.51 2.61
C LEU A 75 -21.90 -3.70 1.66
N VAL A 76 -21.23 -3.50 0.53
CA VAL A 76 -20.91 -4.58 -0.41
C VAL A 76 -20.01 -5.60 0.27
N PHE A 77 -18.97 -5.17 0.97
CA PHE A 77 -18.08 -6.07 1.69
C PHE A 77 -18.82 -6.85 2.78
N ALA A 78 -19.63 -6.17 3.61
CA ALA A 78 -20.42 -6.80 4.65
C ALA A 78 -21.44 -7.81 4.07
N ALA A 79 -22.10 -7.47 2.96
CA ALA A 79 -23.02 -8.37 2.28
C ALA A 79 -22.31 -9.62 1.74
N PHE A 80 -21.13 -9.47 1.14
CA PHE A 80 -20.32 -10.59 0.66
C PHE A 80 -19.79 -11.46 1.79
N VAL A 81 -19.35 -10.85 2.91
CA VAL A 81 -18.93 -11.58 4.11
C VAL A 81 -20.11 -12.35 4.71
N TYR A 82 -21.27 -11.71 4.85
CA TYR A 82 -22.49 -12.36 5.33
C TYR A 82 -22.91 -13.51 4.40
N ALA A 83 -22.88 -13.30 3.09
CA ALA A 83 -23.18 -14.35 2.11
C ALA A 83 -22.18 -15.52 2.23
N SER A 84 -20.90 -15.24 2.50
CA SER A 84 -19.88 -16.26 2.74
C SER A 84 -20.08 -17.07 4.02
N HIS A 85 -20.81 -16.54 5.01
CA HIS A 85 -21.17 -17.29 6.22
C HIS A 85 -22.38 -18.19 6.00
N ASN A 86 -23.37 -17.72 5.23
CA ASN A 86 -24.65 -18.41 5.06
C ASN A 86 -24.70 -19.37 3.86
N LYS A 87 -23.80 -19.22 2.88
CA LYS A 87 -23.77 -20.03 1.65
C LYS A 87 -22.43 -20.73 1.52
N ASP A 88 -22.48 -22.07 1.50
CA ASP A 88 -21.29 -22.91 1.39
C ASP A 88 -20.47 -22.68 0.12
N VAL A 89 -21.15 -22.37 -0.99
CA VAL A 89 -20.49 -22.07 -2.28
C VAL A 89 -19.61 -20.82 -2.15
N ILE A 90 -20.14 -19.74 -1.58
CA ILE A 90 -19.42 -18.47 -1.41
C ILE A 90 -18.33 -18.63 -0.35
N ARG A 91 -18.59 -19.41 0.70
CA ARG A 91 -17.58 -19.78 1.71
C ARG A 91 -16.38 -20.50 1.10
N LYS A 92 -16.63 -21.53 0.29
CA LYS A 92 -15.60 -22.30 -0.40
C LYS A 92 -14.85 -21.44 -1.41
N PHE A 93 -15.55 -20.60 -2.16
CA PHE A 93 -14.95 -19.65 -3.10
C PHE A 93 -14.00 -18.66 -2.41
N LYS A 94 -14.44 -18.00 -1.33
CA LYS A 94 -13.60 -17.10 -0.52
C LYS A 94 -12.34 -17.80 -0.01
N LYS A 95 -12.45 -19.07 0.41
CA LYS A 95 -11.32 -19.84 0.96
C LYS A 95 -10.33 -20.28 -0.12
N HIS A 96 -10.80 -20.71 -1.30
CA HIS A 96 -9.93 -21.16 -2.39
C HIS A 96 -9.37 -20.00 -3.21
N TYR A 97 -10.12 -18.91 -3.36
CA TYR A 97 -9.78 -17.75 -4.19
C TYR A 97 -10.01 -16.44 -3.42
N PRO A 98 -9.25 -16.18 -2.34
CA PRO A 98 -9.43 -14.97 -1.52
C PRO A 98 -9.19 -13.69 -2.33
N ALA A 99 -8.22 -13.69 -3.25
CA ALA A 99 -7.96 -12.56 -4.13
C ALA A 99 -9.13 -12.28 -5.08
N ALA A 100 -9.68 -13.31 -5.73
CA ALA A 100 -10.83 -13.15 -6.62
C ALA A 100 -12.08 -12.66 -5.88
N PHE A 101 -12.26 -13.08 -4.63
CA PHE A 101 -13.32 -12.57 -3.76
C PHE A 101 -13.18 -11.07 -3.50
N VAL A 102 -11.99 -10.59 -3.16
CA VAL A 102 -11.73 -9.15 -2.97
C VAL A 102 -11.92 -8.38 -4.27
N ILE A 103 -11.41 -8.90 -5.40
CA ILE A 103 -11.60 -8.29 -6.72
C ILE A 103 -13.09 -8.15 -7.06
N ALA A 104 -13.90 -9.18 -6.80
CA ALA A 104 -15.34 -9.13 -7.04
C ALA A 104 -16.04 -8.05 -6.21
N VAL A 105 -15.69 -7.91 -4.93
CA VAL A 105 -16.19 -6.84 -4.05
C VAL A 105 -15.80 -5.46 -4.58
N MET A 106 -14.54 -5.29 -5.00
CA MET A 106 -14.04 -4.03 -5.53
C MET A 106 -14.72 -3.64 -6.85
N LEU A 107 -14.90 -4.59 -7.77
CA LEU A 107 -15.59 -4.37 -9.05
C LEU A 107 -17.05 -3.99 -8.85
N LEU A 108 -17.76 -4.70 -7.97
CA LEU A 108 -19.15 -4.38 -7.67
C LEU A 108 -19.28 -3.01 -6.99
N SER A 109 -18.39 -2.68 -6.06
CA SER A 109 -18.36 -1.37 -5.40
C SER A 109 -18.10 -0.25 -6.42
N TYR A 110 -17.13 -0.45 -7.33
CA TYR A 110 -16.85 0.48 -8.41
C TYR A 110 -18.08 0.71 -9.29
N PHE A 111 -18.74 -0.37 -9.71
CA PHE A 111 -19.96 -0.30 -10.51
C PHE A 111 -21.07 0.49 -9.79
N LEU A 112 -21.29 0.24 -8.50
CA LEU A 112 -22.31 0.95 -7.72
C LEU A 112 -21.99 2.44 -7.53
N ILE A 113 -20.72 2.78 -7.27
CA ILE A 113 -20.27 4.18 -7.15
C ILE A 113 -20.39 4.92 -8.49
N SER A 114 -20.29 4.20 -9.62
CA SER A 114 -20.42 4.79 -10.96
C SER A 114 -21.79 5.41 -11.23
N PHE A 115 -22.87 4.88 -10.65
CA PHE A 115 -24.23 5.41 -10.83
C PHE A 115 -24.41 6.85 -10.32
N TYR A 116 -23.63 7.26 -9.33
CA TYR A 116 -23.74 8.58 -8.71
C TYR A 116 -22.54 9.51 -9.06
N GLY A 117 -21.72 9.11 -10.04
CA GLY A 117 -20.56 9.90 -10.49
C GLY A 117 -19.51 10.17 -9.41
N GLY A 118 -19.46 9.33 -8.37
CA GLY A 118 -18.54 9.48 -7.23
C GLY A 118 -17.16 8.85 -7.43
N VAL A 119 -16.98 8.09 -8.52
CA VAL A 119 -15.82 7.22 -8.76
C VAL A 119 -14.51 8.01 -8.70
N MET A 120 -14.43 9.14 -9.41
CA MET A 120 -13.20 9.93 -9.47
C MET A 120 -12.82 10.50 -8.11
N VAL A 121 -13.79 11.00 -7.34
CA VAL A 121 -13.54 11.54 -6.00
C VAL A 121 -13.02 10.44 -5.07
N PHE A 122 -13.67 9.27 -5.11
CA PHE A 122 -13.32 8.14 -4.26
C PHE A 122 -11.95 7.53 -4.63
N LEU A 123 -11.71 7.30 -5.92
CA LEU A 123 -10.43 6.80 -6.42
C LEU A 123 -9.30 7.80 -6.16
N PHE A 124 -9.52 9.09 -6.40
CA PHE A 124 -8.52 10.10 -6.12
C PHE A 124 -8.21 10.18 -4.62
N GLY A 125 -9.24 10.11 -3.77
CA GLY A 125 -9.08 10.09 -2.31
C GLY A 125 -8.18 8.97 -1.80
N ILE A 126 -8.13 7.82 -2.47
CA ILE A 126 -7.29 6.68 -2.09
C ILE A 126 -5.95 6.68 -2.85
N THR A 127 -5.99 6.76 -4.17
CA THR A 127 -4.82 6.61 -5.04
C THR A 127 -3.87 7.80 -4.95
N PHE A 128 -4.37 9.02 -4.76
CA PHE A 128 -3.52 10.20 -4.71
C PHE A 128 -2.58 10.21 -3.49
N PRO A 129 -3.05 9.92 -2.25
CA PRO A 129 -2.16 9.63 -1.12
C PRO A 129 -1.08 8.59 -1.42
N LEU A 130 -1.46 7.43 -1.99
CA LEU A 130 -0.52 6.36 -2.33
C LEU A 130 0.54 6.84 -3.31
N PHE A 131 0.12 7.60 -4.32
CA PHE A 131 1.02 8.19 -5.31
C PHE A 131 2.01 9.17 -4.68
N LEU A 132 1.56 10.07 -3.80
CA LEU A 132 2.44 11.01 -3.11
C LEU A 132 3.46 10.30 -2.21
N MET A 133 3.04 9.25 -1.50
CA MET A 133 3.95 8.43 -0.70
C MET A 133 5.02 7.76 -1.58
N PHE A 134 4.60 7.15 -2.69
CA PHE A 134 5.53 6.52 -3.63
C PHE A 134 6.48 7.53 -4.27
N LEU A 135 5.96 8.69 -4.68
CA LEU A 135 6.74 9.76 -5.28
C LEU A 135 7.81 10.26 -4.30
N HIS A 136 7.42 10.52 -3.05
CA HIS A 136 8.35 10.94 -2.01
C HIS A 136 9.38 9.85 -1.68
N ALA A 137 8.94 8.61 -1.47
CA ALA A 137 9.83 7.47 -1.20
C ALA A 137 10.80 7.21 -2.36
N SER A 138 10.36 7.46 -3.58
CA SER A 138 11.21 7.45 -4.75
C SER A 138 12.21 8.59 -4.68
N LEU A 139 11.79 9.85 -4.67
CA LEU A 139 12.71 10.98 -4.85
C LEU A 139 13.68 11.21 -3.68
N ARG A 140 13.32 10.83 -2.45
CA ARG A 140 14.13 11.12 -1.25
C ARG A 140 15.48 10.40 -1.26
N LEU A 141 16.57 11.16 -1.22
CA LEU A 141 17.95 10.65 -1.14
C LEU A 141 18.30 10.12 0.25
N ARG A 142 19.09 9.05 0.32
CA ARG A 142 19.51 8.41 1.58
C ARG A 142 20.81 9.01 2.13
N ASN A 143 20.84 9.37 3.42
CA ASN A 143 22.06 9.70 4.16
C ASN A 143 22.78 8.42 4.65
N ILE A 144 24.12 8.39 4.68
CA ILE A 144 24.92 7.21 5.09
C ILE A 144 24.76 6.90 6.59
N LYS A 145 24.44 7.92 7.41
CA LYS A 145 24.04 7.74 8.82
C LYS A 145 22.80 6.84 9.00
N ASN A 146 21.80 6.97 8.13
CA ASN A 146 20.59 6.13 8.15
C ASN A 146 20.90 4.66 7.77
N LYS A 147 22.01 4.40 7.07
CA LYS A 147 22.45 3.04 6.69
C LYS A 147 23.00 2.26 7.89
N LEU A 148 23.52 2.98 8.90
CA LEU A 148 24.08 2.43 10.12
C LEU A 148 23.01 2.26 11.20
N GLU A 149 22.12 3.25 11.37
CA GLU A 149 20.90 3.13 12.20
C GLU A 149 19.96 2.05 11.67
N ASN A 150 19.76 1.92 10.34
CA ASN A 150 18.94 0.85 9.76
C ASN A 150 19.46 -0.56 10.04
N LYS A 151 20.76 -0.79 10.29
CA LYS A 151 21.26 -2.14 10.65
C LYS A 151 20.97 -2.48 12.12
N MET A 152 20.96 -1.48 13.01
CA MET A 152 20.58 -1.64 14.41
C MET A 152 19.05 -1.70 14.59
N GLU A 153 18.30 -0.89 13.84
CA GLU A 153 16.83 -0.92 13.83
C GLU A 153 16.26 -2.04 12.95
N SER A 154 16.98 -2.65 11.99
CA SER A 154 16.49 -3.77 11.16
C SER A 154 16.01 -4.98 11.98
N ILE A 155 16.49 -5.12 13.22
CA ILE A 155 16.05 -6.16 14.15
C ILE A 155 14.73 -5.77 14.85
N GLY A 156 14.39 -4.47 14.91
CA GLY A 156 13.13 -3.92 15.44
C GLY A 156 12.08 -3.54 14.38
N LEU A 157 12.49 -3.04 13.21
CA LEU A 157 11.63 -2.58 12.10
C LEU A 157 10.89 -3.72 11.39
N LYS A 158 11.42 -4.96 11.43
CA LYS A 158 10.67 -6.17 11.02
C LYS A 158 9.41 -6.42 11.85
N LYS A 159 9.23 -5.70 12.96
CA LYS A 159 8.04 -5.80 13.83
C LYS A 159 6.99 -4.73 13.55
N THR A 160 7.19 -3.81 12.60
CA THR A 160 6.15 -2.79 12.28
C THR A 160 5.20 -3.30 11.18
N PRO A 161 3.95 -2.78 11.09
CA PRO A 161 2.98 -3.25 10.10
C PRO A 161 3.47 -3.17 8.65
N MET A 162 4.12 -2.07 8.27
CA MET A 162 4.65 -1.93 6.91
C MET A 162 5.93 -2.74 6.70
N GLY A 163 6.71 -3.05 7.75
CA GLY A 163 7.77 -4.06 7.68
C GLY A 163 7.22 -5.44 7.31
N ILE A 164 6.15 -5.87 7.98
CA ILE A 164 5.49 -7.15 7.70
C ILE A 164 4.93 -7.18 6.27
N ILE A 165 4.28 -6.09 5.82
CA ILE A 165 3.73 -6.01 4.45
C ILE A 165 4.85 -6.15 3.40
N LEU A 166 5.98 -5.47 3.60
CA LEU A 166 7.09 -5.53 2.63
C LEU A 166 7.76 -6.92 2.62
N ASP A 167 7.98 -7.55 3.78
CA ASP A 167 8.49 -8.94 3.86
C ASP A 167 7.54 -9.91 3.13
N LEU A 168 6.22 -9.72 3.25
CA LEU A 168 5.23 -10.53 2.52
C LEU A 168 5.28 -10.31 1.00
N LEU A 169 5.52 -9.07 0.54
CA LEU A 169 5.65 -8.76 -0.88
C LEU A 169 6.93 -9.37 -1.46
N GLU A 170 8.05 -9.32 -0.74
CA GLU A 170 9.32 -9.94 -1.15
C GLU A 170 9.20 -11.46 -1.26
N GLN A 171 8.55 -12.10 -0.27
CA GLN A 171 8.29 -13.54 -0.31
C GLN A 171 7.39 -13.95 -1.49
N GLN A 172 6.43 -13.09 -1.85
CA GLN A 172 5.56 -13.31 -3.01
C GLN A 172 6.35 -13.20 -4.33
N GLU A 173 7.24 -12.22 -4.46
CA GLU A 173 8.11 -12.05 -5.62
C GLU A 173 9.01 -13.27 -5.85
N GLU A 174 9.67 -13.77 -4.80
CA GLU A 174 10.49 -14.98 -4.90
C GLU A 174 9.69 -16.21 -5.36
N THR A 175 8.44 -16.33 -4.90
CA THR A 175 7.56 -17.44 -5.26
C THR A 175 7.18 -17.37 -6.74
N ILE A 176 6.88 -16.18 -7.25
CA ILE A 176 6.56 -15.96 -8.67
C ILE A 176 7.78 -16.26 -9.55
N SER A 177 8.97 -15.79 -9.16
CA SER A 177 10.22 -16.07 -9.89
C SER A 177 10.52 -17.57 -9.96
N LYS A 178 10.41 -18.31 -8.84
CA LYS A 178 10.61 -19.77 -8.82
C LYS A 178 9.60 -20.52 -9.69
N LEU A 179 8.36 -20.04 -9.81
CA LEU A 179 7.35 -20.61 -10.69
C LEU A 179 7.66 -20.34 -12.17
N ALA A 180 8.08 -19.11 -12.50
CA ALA A 180 8.49 -18.75 -13.85
C ALA A 180 9.67 -19.61 -14.33
N ASP A 181 10.69 -19.81 -13.48
CA ASP A 181 11.84 -20.67 -13.79
C ASP A 181 11.45 -22.14 -14.01
N ARG A 182 10.45 -22.64 -13.25
CA ARG A 182 9.92 -23.99 -13.43
C ARG A 182 9.15 -24.15 -14.73
N LEU A 183 8.35 -23.14 -15.10
CA LEU A 183 7.61 -23.14 -16.37
C LEU A 183 8.54 -23.06 -17.57
N ALA A 184 9.62 -22.27 -17.48
CA ALA A 184 10.65 -22.22 -18.51
C ALA A 184 11.32 -23.58 -18.71
N LYS A 185 11.70 -24.27 -17.63
CA LYS A 185 12.33 -25.61 -17.67
C LYS A 185 11.41 -26.75 -18.13
N VAL A 186 10.10 -26.55 -18.16
CA VAL A 186 9.13 -27.56 -18.64
C VAL A 186 8.82 -27.37 -20.13
N ASN A 187 9.10 -26.18 -20.67
CA ASN A 187 8.91 -25.84 -22.07
C ASN A 187 10.18 -26.00 -22.93
N ASP A 188 11.32 -26.34 -22.30
CA ASP A 188 12.57 -26.79 -22.93
C ASP A 188 12.67 -28.32 -22.87
#